data_AF-A0A6J5Z8F6-F1
#
_entry.id   AF-A0A6J5Z8F6-F1
#
_cell.length_a   1.000
_cell.length_b   1.000
_cell.length_c   1.000
_cell.angle_alpha   90.00
_cell.angle_beta   90.00
_cell.angle_gamma   90.00
#
_symmetry.space_group_name_H-M   'P 1'
#
loop_
_entity.id
_entity.type
_entity.pdbx_description
1 polymer ?
#
loop_
_entity_poly.entity_id
_entity_poly.type
_entity_poly.pdbx_seq_one_letter_code
_entity_poly.pdbx_strand_id
1 'polypeptide(L)'
;MIFTVFTVVVGCVSFSGSIITFMKLQELMTTRPVVFPGGRFVIAGILVAVLGVSVWVVTALGTTPLLVLALLSLLFGVLFVLPVGGADVPIVISLLNAFTGLTVAASGYVLSSTLLIIAGTLVGASGTILTRLMAEAMGRSLFGTLFGAFTAKPQAVSGSAEERPVRSGSADDVAILLNYARRVVIVPGFGLAVAQAQHTVRELADLMISKGIDVAYGIHPVAGRMPGHMNVLLAEANVPYDQLAEMDEVNPTFGQTDVAIVIGANDVVNPAAQTTPGCPIYGMPILEVNHAANIIFLKRSMRPGFAGIENELLYDPKTMLLFGDAKASLTKVVSALKAL
;
A
#
# COMPACT_ATOMS: atom_id res chain seq x y z
N MET A 1 -1.82 27.37 -26.63
CA MET A 1 -1.18 26.27 -27.37
C MET A 1 -0.31 25.38 -26.50
N ILE A 2 0.75 25.88 -25.87
CA ILE A 2 1.63 25.06 -25.00
C ILE A 2 0.85 24.39 -23.87
N PHE A 3 -0.03 25.13 -23.18
CA PHE A 3 -0.92 24.56 -22.16
C PHE A 3 -1.88 23.51 -22.70
N THR A 4 -2.34 23.64 -23.95
CA THR A 4 -3.22 22.65 -24.62
C THR A 4 -2.47 21.35 -24.87
N VAL A 5 -1.24 21.45 -25.40
CA VAL A 5 -0.36 20.30 -25.61
C VAL A 5 -0.08 19.59 -24.29
N PHE A 6 0.30 20.34 -23.26
CA PHE A 6 0.53 19.79 -21.91
C PHE A 6 -0.72 19.09 -21.36
N THR A 7 -1.90 19.71 -21.49
CA THR A 7 -3.18 19.15 -21.05
C THR A 7 -3.45 17.81 -21.73
N VAL A 8 -3.26 17.72 -23.06
CA VAL A 8 -3.49 16.48 -23.80
C VAL A 8 -2.49 15.40 -23.39
N VAL A 9 -1.20 15.72 -23.30
CA VAL A 9 -0.17 14.75 -22.93
C VAL A 9 -0.43 14.20 -21.53
N VAL A 10 -0.49 15.08 -20.53
CA VAL A 10 -0.62 14.67 -19.13
C VAL A 10 -1.99 14.06 -18.86
N GLY A 11 -3.06 14.58 -19.48
CA GLY A 11 -4.41 14.03 -19.36
C GLY A 11 -4.54 12.63 -19.94
N CYS A 12 -4.05 12.40 -21.17
CA CYS A 12 -4.07 11.07 -21.78
C CYS A 12 -3.22 10.05 -21.00
N VAL A 13 -2.03 10.46 -20.54
CA VAL A 13 -1.16 9.61 -19.70
C VAL A 13 -1.85 9.24 -18.40
N SER A 14 -2.50 10.21 -17.75
CA SER A 14 -3.26 9.99 -16.51
C SER A 14 -4.43 9.04 -16.73
N PHE A 15 -5.17 9.23 -17.82
CA PHE A 15 -6.33 8.40 -18.15
C PHE A 15 -5.94 6.95 -18.42
N SER A 16 -5.03 6.69 -19.36
CA SER A 16 -4.65 5.31 -19.69
C SER A 16 -3.86 4.64 -18.57
N GLY A 17 -2.99 5.39 -17.88
CA GLY A 17 -2.29 4.90 -16.68
C GLY A 17 -3.25 4.49 -15.56
N SER A 18 -4.33 5.26 -15.35
CA SER A 18 -5.35 4.94 -14.32
C SER A 18 -6.12 3.68 -14.67
N ILE A 19 -6.43 3.44 -15.96
CA ILE A 19 -7.07 2.21 -16.40
C ILE A 19 -6.20 0.98 -16.09
N ILE A 20 -4.90 1.04 -16.42
CA ILE A 20 -3.97 -0.06 -16.11
C ILE A 20 -3.84 -0.27 -14.60
N THR A 21 -3.79 0.82 -13.83
CA THR A 21 -3.73 0.77 -12.37
C THR A 21 -4.98 0.10 -11.79
N PHE A 22 -6.17 0.46 -12.29
CA PHE A 22 -7.44 -0.17 -11.94
C PHE A 22 -7.45 -1.67 -12.26
N MET A 23 -7.03 -2.05 -13.47
CA MET A 23 -6.97 -3.47 -13.87
C MET A 23 -6.03 -4.29 -12.98
N LYS A 24 -4.91 -3.71 -12.53
CA LYS A 24 -4.00 -4.35 -11.57
C LYS A 24 -4.63 -4.52 -10.19
N LEU A 25 -5.35 -3.50 -9.69
CA LEU A 25 -6.00 -3.56 -8.38
C LEU A 25 -7.16 -4.55 -8.33
N GLN A 26 -7.95 -4.62 -9.40
CA GLN A 26 -9.05 -5.57 -9.56
C GLN A 26 -8.58 -6.98 -9.89
N GLU A 27 -7.26 -7.19 -10.00
CA GLU A 27 -6.66 -8.49 -10.35
C GLU A 27 -7.16 -9.04 -11.71
N LEU A 28 -7.70 -8.16 -12.57
CA LEU A 28 -8.04 -8.45 -13.98
C LEU A 28 -6.78 -8.64 -14.83
N MET A 29 -5.67 -8.06 -14.37
CA MET A 29 -4.33 -8.22 -14.92
C MET A 29 -3.37 -8.63 -13.80
N THR A 30 -2.25 -9.26 -14.16
CA THR A 30 -1.20 -9.61 -13.20
C THR A 30 -0.74 -8.40 -12.37
N THR A 31 -0.62 -8.62 -11.06
CA THR A 31 -0.09 -7.63 -10.10
C THR A 31 1.43 -7.56 -10.15
N ARG A 32 2.11 -8.52 -10.79
CA ARG A 32 3.57 -8.50 -10.94
C ARG A 32 4.00 -7.45 -11.98
N PRO A 33 5.18 -6.84 -11.82
CA PRO A 33 5.79 -6.01 -12.86
C PRO A 33 5.77 -6.70 -14.23
N VAL A 34 5.18 -6.07 -15.24
CA VAL A 34 5.23 -6.56 -16.62
C VAL A 34 6.35 -5.83 -17.34
N VAL A 35 7.47 -6.53 -17.51
CA VAL A 35 8.65 -6.03 -18.23
C VAL A 35 8.92 -6.91 -19.45
N PHE A 36 9.25 -6.29 -20.58
CA PHE A 36 9.59 -6.97 -21.82
C PHE A 36 11.02 -6.60 -22.27
N PRO A 37 11.70 -7.47 -23.05
CA PRO A 37 13.06 -7.21 -23.51
C PRO A 37 13.16 -5.88 -24.26
N GLY A 38 14.04 -4.99 -23.81
CA GLY A 38 14.21 -3.65 -24.40
C GLY A 38 13.14 -2.63 -24.02
N GLY A 39 12.24 -2.92 -23.07
CA GLY A 39 11.13 -2.02 -22.70
C GLY A 39 11.55 -0.61 -22.31
N ARG A 40 12.69 -0.43 -21.65
CA ARG A 40 13.26 0.89 -21.35
C ARG A 40 13.48 1.76 -22.60
N PHE A 41 13.95 1.15 -23.69
CA PHE A 41 14.22 1.86 -24.94
C PHE A 41 12.93 2.18 -25.69
N VAL A 42 11.94 1.29 -25.62
CA VAL A 42 10.61 1.52 -26.20
C VAL A 42 9.90 2.67 -25.48
N ILE A 43 9.90 2.67 -24.14
CA ILE A 43 9.32 3.75 -23.33
C ILE A 43 10.03 5.08 -23.61
N ALA A 44 11.37 5.09 -23.63
CA ALA A 44 12.13 6.29 -23.94
C ALA A 44 11.88 6.78 -25.37
N GLY A 45 11.81 5.87 -26.36
CA GLY A 45 11.52 6.20 -27.74
C GLY A 45 10.13 6.80 -27.91
N ILE A 46 9.13 6.25 -27.23
CA ILE A 46 7.76 6.80 -27.24
C ILE A 46 7.72 8.16 -26.54
N LEU A 47 8.44 8.36 -25.44
CA LEU A 47 8.53 9.67 -24.79
C LEU A 47 9.14 10.72 -25.73
N VAL A 48 10.22 10.38 -26.43
CA VAL A 48 10.83 11.26 -27.44
C VAL A 48 9.85 11.54 -28.59
N ALA A 49 9.10 10.54 -29.04
CA ALA A 49 8.06 10.72 -30.06
C ALA A 49 6.94 11.66 -29.58
N VAL A 50 6.47 11.53 -28.33
CA VAL A 50 5.48 12.43 -27.71
C VAL A 50 6.00 13.87 -27.69
N LEU A 51 7.27 14.08 -27.30
CA LEU A 51 7.89 15.41 -27.30
C LEU A 51 8.06 15.99 -28.71
N GLY A 52 8.47 15.16 -29.69
CA GLY A 52 8.59 15.58 -31.08
C GLY A 52 7.25 15.98 -31.70
N VAL A 53 6.21 15.17 -31.49
CA VAL A 53 4.85 15.48 -31.95
C VAL A 53 4.28 16.69 -31.20
N SER A 54 4.64 16.89 -29.93
CA SER A 54 4.27 18.10 -29.17
C SER A 54 4.77 19.37 -29.85
N VAL A 55 6.03 19.39 -30.31
CA VAL A 55 6.59 20.51 -31.09
C VAL A 55 5.84 20.67 -32.42
N TRP A 56 5.54 19.56 -33.09
CA TRP A 56 4.78 19.59 -34.35
C TRP A 56 3.37 20.17 -34.19
N VAL A 57 2.67 19.87 -33.09
CA VAL A 57 1.36 20.46 -32.78
C VAL A 57 1.45 21.98 -32.63
N VAL A 58 2.51 22.48 -32.00
CA VAL A 58 2.71 23.92 -31.79
C VAL A 58 3.04 24.65 -33.09
N THR A 59 3.80 24.02 -33.99
CA THR A 59 4.27 24.68 -35.24
C THR A 59 3.30 24.54 -36.40
N ALA A 60 2.72 23.36 -36.63
CA ALA A 60 1.89 23.11 -37.80
C ALA A 60 0.43 23.51 -37.62
N LEU A 61 -0.06 23.52 -36.37
CA LEU A 61 -1.45 23.82 -35.99
C LEU A 61 -2.49 22.96 -36.74
N GLY A 62 -3.09 21.99 -36.06
CA GLY A 62 -4.13 21.17 -36.69
C GLY A 62 -4.69 20.08 -35.80
N THR A 63 -5.81 19.49 -36.21
CA THR A 63 -6.47 18.40 -35.49
C THR A 63 -5.70 17.08 -35.62
N THR A 64 -5.14 16.80 -36.80
CA THR A 64 -4.34 15.58 -37.04
C THR A 64 -3.14 15.45 -36.10
N PRO A 65 -2.22 16.43 -35.97
CA PRO A 65 -1.08 16.29 -35.06
C PRO A 65 -1.54 16.19 -33.59
N LEU A 66 -2.68 16.80 -33.23
CA LEU A 66 -3.25 16.69 -31.89
C LEU A 66 -3.78 15.27 -31.59
N LEU A 67 -4.45 14.64 -32.56
CA LEU A 67 -4.92 13.25 -32.42
C LEU A 67 -3.77 12.25 -32.34
N VAL A 68 -2.73 12.45 -33.16
CA VAL A 68 -1.50 11.62 -33.09
C VAL A 68 -0.84 11.78 -31.72
N LEU A 69 -0.75 13.01 -31.20
CA LEU A 69 -0.23 13.28 -29.86
C LEU A 69 -1.03 12.56 -28.78
N ALA A 70 -2.37 12.63 -28.86
CA ALA A 70 -3.26 11.99 -27.90
C ALA A 70 -3.08 10.46 -27.91
N LEU A 71 -3.02 9.83 -29.08
CA LEU A 71 -2.84 8.38 -29.22
C LEU A 71 -1.49 7.92 -28.68
N LEU A 72 -0.40 8.63 -29.00
CA LEU A 72 0.92 8.34 -28.46
C LEU A 72 0.99 8.54 -26.94
N SER A 73 0.30 9.56 -26.42
CA SER A 73 0.24 9.82 -24.97
C SER A 73 -0.55 8.75 -24.22
N LEU A 74 -1.64 8.24 -24.82
CA LEU A 74 -2.38 7.10 -24.29
C LEU A 74 -1.50 5.85 -24.25
N LEU A 75 -0.77 5.56 -25.33
CA LEU A 75 0.17 4.44 -25.39
C LEU A 75 1.28 4.60 -24.35
N PHE A 76 1.83 5.80 -24.21
CA PHE A 76 2.84 6.10 -23.20
C PHE A 76 2.31 5.84 -21.79
N GLY A 77 1.09 6.29 -21.45
CA GLY A 77 0.52 6.05 -20.12
C GLY A 77 0.33 4.56 -19.79
N VAL A 78 -0.03 3.73 -20.78
CA VAL A 78 -0.07 2.27 -20.61
C VAL A 78 1.33 1.72 -20.29
N LEU A 79 2.31 2.07 -21.11
CA LEU A 79 3.69 1.59 -20.97
C LEU A 79 4.41 2.16 -19.73
N PHE A 80 3.97 3.31 -19.24
CA PHE A 80 4.51 3.95 -18.04
C PHE A 80 4.10 3.19 -16.77
N VAL A 81 2.88 2.65 -16.71
CA VAL A 81 2.35 1.94 -15.53
C VAL A 81 2.59 0.42 -15.57
N LEU A 82 2.73 -0.18 -16.75
CA LEU A 82 2.95 -1.63 -16.91
C LEU A 82 4.13 -2.20 -16.08
N PRO A 83 5.31 -1.55 -16.01
CA PRO A 83 6.45 -2.03 -15.24
C PRO A 83 6.28 -1.93 -13.73
N VAL A 84 5.29 -1.19 -13.24
CA VAL A 84 5.12 -0.96 -11.80
C VAL A 84 4.53 -2.20 -11.14
N GLY A 85 5.14 -2.68 -10.04
CA GLY A 85 4.60 -3.79 -9.27
C GLY A 85 3.34 -3.38 -8.51
N GLY A 86 2.47 -4.33 -8.18
CA GLY A 86 1.24 -4.01 -7.44
C GLY A 86 1.49 -3.47 -6.03
N ALA A 87 2.72 -3.60 -5.50
CA ALA A 87 3.10 -3.10 -4.17
C ALA A 87 3.11 -1.59 -4.21
N ASP A 88 3.58 -1.10 -5.36
CA ASP A 88 3.87 0.27 -5.70
C ASP A 88 2.68 0.95 -6.40
N VAL A 89 1.63 0.19 -6.71
CA VAL A 89 0.40 0.72 -7.33
C VAL A 89 -0.22 1.87 -6.53
N PRO A 90 -0.29 1.85 -5.18
CA PRO A 90 -0.77 2.99 -4.41
C PRO A 90 0.01 4.29 -4.68
N ILE A 91 1.34 4.21 -4.85
CA ILE A 91 2.18 5.36 -5.19
C ILE A 91 1.81 5.89 -6.58
N VAL A 92 1.58 4.98 -7.55
CA VAL A 92 1.15 5.35 -8.90
C VAL A 92 -0.22 6.05 -8.88
N ILE A 93 -1.18 5.59 -8.07
CA ILE A 93 -2.49 6.25 -7.94
C ILE A 93 -2.31 7.70 -7.51
N SER A 94 -1.51 7.95 -6.47
CA SER A 94 -1.24 9.30 -5.98
C SER A 94 -0.51 10.16 -7.03
N LEU A 95 0.43 9.57 -7.77
CA LEU A 95 1.15 10.27 -8.84
C LEU A 95 0.20 10.67 -9.99
N LEU A 96 -0.64 9.74 -10.45
CA LEU A 96 -1.62 10.01 -11.51
C LEU A 96 -2.67 11.02 -11.03
N ASN A 97 -3.05 11.01 -9.75
CA ASN A 97 -3.90 12.04 -9.16
C ASN A 97 -3.25 13.42 -9.24
N ALA A 98 -1.95 13.54 -8.93
CA ALA A 98 -1.21 14.79 -9.11
C ALA A 98 -1.21 15.26 -10.58
N PHE A 99 -1.03 14.34 -11.53
CA PHE A 99 -1.09 14.62 -12.96
C PHE A 99 -2.47 15.10 -13.42
N THR A 100 -3.56 14.53 -12.90
CA THR A 100 -4.91 15.05 -13.19
C THR A 100 -5.10 16.47 -12.69
N GLY A 101 -4.60 16.80 -11.49
CA GLY A 101 -4.60 18.17 -10.96
C GLY A 101 -3.83 19.15 -11.85
N LEU A 102 -2.62 18.79 -12.28
CA LEU A 102 -1.82 19.59 -13.22
C LEU A 102 -2.52 19.77 -14.57
N THR A 103 -3.22 18.76 -15.06
CA THR A 103 -4.01 18.81 -16.30
C THR A 103 -5.17 19.80 -16.18
N VAL A 104 -5.87 19.79 -15.04
CA VAL A 104 -6.95 20.75 -14.75
C VAL A 104 -6.41 22.18 -14.65
N ALA A 105 -5.25 22.37 -14.00
CA ALA A 105 -4.60 23.68 -13.92
C ALA A 105 -4.21 24.22 -15.30
N ALA A 106 -3.61 23.37 -16.14
CA ALA A 106 -3.26 23.74 -17.52
C ALA A 106 -4.51 24.04 -18.37
N SER A 107 -5.59 23.29 -18.18
CA SER A 107 -6.89 23.58 -18.81
C SER A 107 -7.45 24.94 -18.37
N GLY A 108 -7.21 25.33 -17.11
CA GLY A 108 -7.54 26.67 -16.61
C GLY A 108 -6.84 27.79 -17.38
N TYR A 109 -5.56 27.62 -17.73
CA TYR A 109 -4.87 28.58 -18.61
C TYR A 109 -5.42 28.57 -20.05
N VAL A 110 -5.83 27.43 -20.57
CA VAL A 110 -6.45 27.33 -21.91
C VAL A 110 -7.80 28.04 -21.95
N LEU A 111 -8.61 27.88 -20.91
CA LEU A 111 -9.97 28.42 -20.81
C LEU A 111 -10.03 29.80 -20.13
N SER A 112 -8.90 30.38 -19.73
CA SER A 112 -8.82 31.62 -18.95
C SER A 112 -9.68 31.58 -17.66
N SER A 113 -9.73 30.43 -16.98
CA SER A 113 -10.52 30.22 -15.78
C SER A 113 -9.63 30.11 -14.54
N THR A 114 -9.70 31.13 -13.68
CA THR A 114 -8.96 31.19 -12.41
C THR A 114 -9.33 30.06 -11.47
N LEU A 115 -10.61 29.63 -11.47
CA LEU A 115 -11.09 28.54 -10.62
C LEU A 115 -10.39 27.22 -10.95
N LEU A 116 -10.24 26.90 -12.24
CA LEU A 116 -9.55 25.67 -12.68
C LEU A 116 -8.05 25.73 -12.37
N ILE A 117 -7.43 26.91 -12.48
CA ILE A 117 -6.02 27.11 -12.11
C ILE A 117 -5.84 26.82 -10.61
N ILE A 118 -6.63 27.46 -9.74
CA ILE A 118 -6.53 27.29 -8.29
C ILE A 118 -6.81 25.84 -7.89
N ALA A 119 -7.95 25.28 -8.31
CA ALA A 119 -8.34 23.91 -7.95
C ALA A 119 -7.32 22.88 -8.46
N GLY A 120 -6.88 23.00 -9.72
CA GLY A 120 -5.91 22.09 -10.31
C GLY A 120 -4.54 22.13 -9.63
N THR A 121 -4.03 23.33 -9.32
CA THR A 121 -2.74 23.47 -8.62
C THR A 121 -2.80 22.91 -7.19
N LEU A 122 -3.91 23.10 -6.48
CA LEU A 122 -4.12 22.53 -5.15
C LEU A 122 -4.10 21.00 -5.18
N VAL A 123 -4.86 20.38 -6.09
CA VAL A 123 -4.88 18.92 -6.27
C VAL A 123 -3.51 18.40 -6.69
N GLY A 124 -2.85 19.07 -7.64
CA GLY A 124 -1.50 18.71 -8.12
C GLY A 124 -0.45 18.73 -7.01
N ALA A 125 -0.42 19.79 -6.21
CA ALA A 125 0.50 19.93 -5.08
C ALA A 125 0.22 18.88 -4.00
N SER A 126 -1.03 18.73 -3.58
CA SER A 126 -1.42 17.73 -2.57
C SER A 126 -1.07 16.32 -3.01
N GLY A 127 -1.36 15.96 -4.27
CA GLY A 127 -1.02 14.65 -4.82
C GLY A 127 0.49 14.41 -4.84
N THR A 128 1.28 15.41 -5.24
CA THR A 128 2.75 15.29 -5.30
C THR A 128 3.37 15.08 -3.92
N ILE A 129 2.88 15.82 -2.92
CA ILE A 129 3.31 15.67 -1.52
C ILE A 129 2.95 14.27 -1.00
N LEU A 130 1.70 13.84 -1.20
CA LEU A 130 1.25 12.52 -0.78
C LEU A 130 2.08 11.40 -1.44
N THR A 131 2.35 11.50 -2.74
CA THR A 131 3.17 10.52 -3.47
C THR A 131 4.57 10.40 -2.86
N ARG A 132 5.18 11.53 -2.47
CA ARG A 132 6.51 11.52 -1.82
C ARG A 132 6.45 10.87 -0.44
N LEU A 133 5.49 11.24 0.39
CA LEU A 133 5.31 10.67 1.73
C LEU A 133 5.05 9.15 1.67
N MET A 134 4.26 8.70 0.70
CA MET A 134 4.02 7.26 0.49
C MET A 134 5.29 6.52 0.07
N ALA A 135 6.08 7.08 -0.85
CA ALA A 135 7.30 6.44 -1.31
C ALA A 135 8.32 6.31 -0.16
N GLU A 136 8.48 7.37 0.63
CA GLU A 136 9.31 7.40 1.84
C GLU A 136 8.83 6.38 2.88
N ALA A 137 7.53 6.31 3.15
CA ALA A 137 6.95 5.32 4.05
C ALA A 137 7.07 3.86 3.54
N MET A 138 7.25 3.66 2.23
CA MET A 138 7.57 2.35 1.64
C MET A 138 9.07 2.04 1.57
N GLY A 139 9.93 2.94 2.07
CA GLY A 139 11.40 2.79 1.99
C GLY A 139 11.95 2.84 0.56
N ARG A 140 11.20 3.41 -0.40
CA ARG A 140 11.54 3.39 -1.83
C ARG A 140 11.60 4.79 -2.40
N SER A 141 12.53 5.04 -3.33
CA SER A 141 12.52 6.29 -4.10
C SER A 141 11.49 6.23 -5.22
N LEU A 142 10.86 7.36 -5.55
CA LEU A 142 9.89 7.46 -6.66
C LEU A 142 10.44 6.91 -7.98
N PHE A 143 11.72 7.14 -8.24
CA PHE A 143 12.38 6.61 -9.44
C PHE A 143 12.54 5.09 -9.37
N GLY A 144 12.88 4.54 -8.19
CA GLY A 144 12.92 3.10 -7.94
C GLY A 144 11.54 2.45 -8.09
N THR A 145 10.47 3.11 -7.67
CA THR A 145 9.09 2.64 -7.83
C THR A 145 8.67 2.55 -9.30
N LEU A 146 9.01 3.56 -10.11
CA LEU A 146 8.60 3.63 -11.52
C LEU A 146 9.49 2.80 -12.46
N PHE A 147 10.79 2.73 -12.19
CA PHE A 147 11.77 2.13 -13.10
C PHE A 147 12.58 0.99 -12.49
N GLY A 148 12.38 0.67 -11.20
CA GLY A 148 13.15 -0.36 -10.49
C GLY A 148 13.00 -1.76 -11.10
N ALA A 149 11.88 -2.06 -11.74
CA ALA A 149 11.66 -3.32 -12.46
C ALA A 149 12.63 -3.52 -13.64
N PHE A 150 13.18 -2.45 -14.22
CA PHE A 150 14.18 -2.53 -15.29
C PHE A 150 15.61 -2.67 -14.78
N THR A 151 15.87 -2.31 -13.52
CA THR A 151 17.18 -2.40 -12.87
C THR A 151 17.30 -3.62 -11.95
N ALA A 152 16.16 -4.28 -11.64
CA ALA A 152 16.13 -5.51 -10.88
C ALA A 152 16.92 -6.60 -11.63
N LYS A 153 18.12 -6.89 -11.13
CA LYS A 153 18.79 -8.14 -11.47
C LYS A 153 17.96 -9.27 -10.87
N PRO A 154 17.82 -10.43 -11.54
CA PRO A 154 17.25 -11.60 -10.90
C PRO A 154 18.14 -11.91 -9.70
N GLN A 155 17.69 -11.56 -8.50
CA GLN A 155 18.27 -12.13 -7.30
C GLN A 155 17.84 -13.58 -7.30
N ALA A 156 18.82 -14.47 -7.25
CA ALA A 156 18.57 -15.84 -6.86
C ALA A 156 17.85 -15.78 -5.51
N VAL A 157 16.65 -16.35 -5.45
CA VAL A 157 15.95 -16.58 -4.19
C VAL A 157 16.78 -17.63 -3.44
N SER A 158 17.82 -17.19 -2.73
CA SER A 158 18.55 -18.03 -1.79
C SER A 158 17.78 -18.01 -0.46
N GLY A 159 16.56 -18.54 -0.50
CA GLY A 159 15.84 -18.96 0.67
C GLY A 159 15.60 -20.45 0.48
N SER A 160 16.46 -21.27 1.06
CA SER A 160 16.07 -22.65 1.35
C SER A 160 14.78 -22.55 2.16
N ALA A 161 13.69 -23.11 1.63
CA ALA A 161 12.50 -23.41 2.41
C ALA A 161 12.90 -24.50 3.42
N GLU A 162 13.64 -24.11 4.45
CA GLU A 162 13.76 -24.93 5.64
C GLU A 162 12.38 -24.98 6.27
N GLU A 163 11.90 -26.19 6.47
CA GLU A 163 10.66 -26.52 7.15
C GLU A 163 10.81 -26.16 8.64
N ARG A 164 10.85 -24.85 8.93
CA ARG A 164 10.96 -24.34 10.28
C ARG A 164 9.60 -24.51 10.97
N PRO A 165 9.56 -25.12 12.17
CA PRO A 165 8.29 -25.36 12.85
C PRO A 165 7.62 -24.03 13.21
N VAL A 166 6.32 -23.92 12.92
CA VAL A 166 5.49 -22.78 13.32
C VAL A 166 4.58 -23.15 14.48
N ARG A 167 4.42 -22.25 15.44
CA ARG A 167 3.49 -22.42 16.54
C ARG A 167 2.11 -21.97 16.11
N SER A 168 1.16 -22.91 16.04
CA SER A 168 -0.26 -22.60 15.80
C SER A 168 -1.05 -22.70 17.10
N GLY A 169 -2.12 -21.91 17.22
CA GLY A 169 -3.00 -21.89 18.39
C GLY A 169 -4.47 -21.86 18.01
N SER A 170 -5.32 -22.12 19.00
CA SER A 170 -6.78 -22.04 18.89
C SER A 170 -7.32 -20.66 19.30
N ALA A 171 -8.59 -20.40 19.02
CA ALA A 171 -9.23 -19.16 19.46
C ALA A 171 -9.32 -19.07 20.99
N ASP A 172 -9.46 -20.21 21.67
CA ASP A 172 -9.49 -20.30 23.13
C ASP A 172 -8.13 -19.94 23.75
N ASP A 173 -7.03 -20.43 23.17
CA ASP A 173 -5.67 -20.09 23.60
C ASP A 173 -5.42 -18.57 23.51
N VAL A 174 -5.88 -17.96 22.41
CA VAL A 174 -5.80 -16.51 22.20
C VAL A 174 -6.65 -15.77 23.24
N ALA A 175 -7.88 -16.20 23.49
CA ALA A 175 -8.76 -15.56 24.46
C ALA A 175 -8.17 -15.62 25.89
N ILE A 176 -7.58 -16.75 26.28
CA ILE A 176 -6.89 -16.89 27.57
C ILE A 176 -5.73 -15.91 27.67
N LEU A 177 -4.90 -15.83 26.63
CA LEU A 177 -3.75 -14.92 26.58
C LEU A 177 -4.20 -13.45 26.71
N LEU A 178 -5.26 -13.08 26.00
CA LEU A 178 -5.84 -11.72 26.08
C LEU A 178 -6.45 -11.42 27.45
N ASN A 179 -7.09 -12.38 28.11
CA ASN A 179 -7.72 -12.16 29.42
C ASN A 179 -6.72 -11.83 30.54
N TYR A 180 -5.45 -12.21 30.39
CA TYR A 180 -4.37 -11.88 31.33
C TYR A 180 -3.49 -10.71 30.87
N ALA A 181 -3.73 -10.16 29.68
CA ALA A 181 -2.97 -9.03 29.17
C ALA A 181 -3.37 -7.74 29.88
N ARG A 182 -2.42 -6.83 30.07
CA ARG A 182 -2.67 -5.46 30.55
C ARG A 182 -2.68 -4.47 29.39
N ARG A 183 -1.82 -4.70 28.39
CA ARG A 183 -1.74 -3.88 27.18
C ARG A 183 -1.72 -4.72 25.91
N VAL A 184 -2.62 -4.39 24.99
CA VAL A 184 -2.78 -5.06 23.70
C VAL A 184 -2.68 -4.04 22.57
N VAL A 185 -1.83 -4.31 21.58
CA VAL A 185 -1.74 -3.50 20.37
C VAL A 185 -2.27 -4.30 19.18
N ILE A 186 -3.31 -3.78 18.54
CA ILE A 186 -3.89 -4.38 17.34
C ILE A 186 -3.22 -3.75 16.11
N VAL A 187 -2.62 -4.58 15.27
CA VAL A 187 -1.99 -4.17 14.00
C VAL A 187 -2.85 -4.64 12.83
N PRO A 188 -3.74 -3.78 12.30
CA PRO A 188 -4.60 -4.12 11.17
C PRO A 188 -3.83 -4.10 9.86
N GLY A 189 -4.16 -5.03 8.96
CA GLY A 189 -3.63 -5.06 7.59
C GLY A 189 -4.73 -5.31 6.56
N PHE A 190 -4.30 -5.47 5.30
CA PHE A 190 -5.24 -5.65 4.18
C PHE A 190 -6.17 -6.86 4.36
N GLY A 191 -5.72 -7.92 5.02
CA GLY A 191 -6.56 -9.10 5.28
C GLY A 191 -7.79 -8.81 6.16
N LEU A 192 -7.72 -7.81 7.06
CA LEU A 192 -8.87 -7.36 7.85
C LEU A 192 -9.93 -6.72 6.95
N ALA A 193 -9.50 -5.89 5.99
CA ALA A 193 -10.39 -5.25 5.02
C ALA A 193 -11.05 -6.26 4.08
N VAL A 194 -10.28 -7.25 3.58
CA VAL A 194 -10.82 -8.31 2.70
C VAL A 194 -11.90 -9.13 3.42
N ALA A 195 -11.70 -9.43 4.70
CA ALA A 195 -12.66 -10.21 5.49
C ALA A 195 -13.84 -9.38 6.01
N GLN A 196 -13.83 -8.05 5.84
CA GLN A 196 -14.81 -7.12 6.42
C GLN A 196 -14.98 -7.35 7.94
N ALA A 197 -13.84 -7.44 8.64
CA ALA A 197 -13.77 -7.80 10.05
C ALA A 197 -13.66 -6.60 11.01
N GLN A 198 -13.73 -5.37 10.52
CA GLN A 198 -13.52 -4.14 11.31
C GLN A 198 -14.46 -4.01 12.50
N HIS A 199 -15.75 -4.31 12.31
CA HIS A 199 -16.73 -4.28 13.40
C HIS A 199 -16.45 -5.37 14.46
N THR A 200 -15.98 -6.54 14.04
CA THR A 200 -15.61 -7.63 14.95
C THR A 200 -14.35 -7.29 15.74
N VAL A 201 -13.38 -6.63 15.12
CA VAL A 201 -12.20 -6.12 15.83
C VAL A 201 -12.58 -5.02 16.82
N ARG A 202 -13.51 -4.13 16.45
CA ARG A 202 -14.05 -3.12 17.38
C ARG A 202 -14.72 -3.78 18.58
N GLU A 203 -15.58 -4.77 18.34
CA GLU A 203 -16.25 -5.52 19.41
C GLU A 203 -15.23 -6.22 20.34
N LEU A 204 -14.17 -6.79 19.78
CA LEU A 204 -13.08 -7.38 20.57
C LEU A 204 -12.36 -6.33 21.43
N ALA A 205 -12.06 -5.16 20.86
CA ALA A 205 -11.42 -4.07 21.59
C ALA A 205 -12.32 -3.54 22.73
N ASP A 206 -13.61 -3.33 22.47
CA ASP A 206 -14.58 -2.92 23.48
C ASP A 206 -14.67 -3.91 24.64
N LEU A 207 -14.66 -5.22 24.33
CA LEU A 207 -14.66 -6.26 25.34
C LEU A 207 -13.38 -6.24 26.19
N MET A 208 -12.22 -6.08 25.57
CA MET A 208 -10.94 -5.94 26.27
C MET A 208 -10.91 -4.68 27.16
N ILE A 209 -11.37 -3.54 26.65
CA ILE A 209 -11.46 -2.28 27.40
C ILE A 209 -12.40 -2.43 28.61
N SER A 210 -13.54 -3.13 28.45
CA SER A 210 -14.47 -3.38 29.56
C SER A 210 -13.86 -4.22 30.70
N LYS A 211 -12.82 -5.02 30.39
CA LYS A 211 -12.03 -5.79 31.36
C LYS A 211 -10.84 -4.98 31.93
N GLY A 212 -10.70 -3.71 31.57
CA GLY A 212 -9.63 -2.82 32.05
C GLY A 212 -8.29 -2.98 31.31
N ILE A 213 -8.31 -3.60 30.12
CA ILE A 213 -7.12 -3.77 29.28
C ILE A 213 -6.91 -2.51 28.44
N ASP A 214 -5.68 -2.01 28.39
CA ASP A 214 -5.29 -0.91 27.50
C ASP A 214 -5.18 -1.42 26.05
N VAL A 215 -5.96 -0.84 25.14
CA VAL A 215 -6.03 -1.27 23.73
C VAL A 215 -5.71 -0.10 22.82
N ALA A 216 -4.69 -0.29 21.98
CA ALA A 216 -4.32 0.66 20.94
C ALA A 216 -4.29 -0.01 19.56
N TYR A 217 -4.56 0.75 18.51
CA TYR A 217 -4.42 0.33 17.13
C TYR A 217 -3.14 0.93 16.55
N GLY A 218 -2.18 0.08 16.18
CA GLY A 218 -0.94 0.51 15.53
C GLY A 218 -1.12 0.58 14.02
N ILE A 219 -1.19 1.78 13.46
CA ILE A 219 -1.42 1.99 12.04
C ILE A 219 -0.10 2.19 11.31
N HIS A 220 0.17 1.31 10.34
CA HIS A 220 1.28 1.53 9.41
C HIS A 220 0.81 2.46 8.27
N PRO A 221 1.61 3.47 7.86
CA PRO A 221 1.19 4.45 6.84
C PRO A 221 0.76 3.84 5.50
N VAL A 222 1.34 2.68 5.17
CA VAL A 222 1.07 1.93 3.93
C VAL A 222 0.31 0.62 4.15
N ALA A 223 -0.33 0.45 5.31
CA ALA A 223 -1.22 -0.70 5.54
C ALA A 223 -2.44 -0.64 4.61
N GLY A 224 -2.66 -1.72 3.86
CA GLY A 224 -3.79 -1.84 2.94
C GLY A 224 -3.39 -1.70 1.47
N ARG A 225 -4.28 -1.12 0.67
CA ARG A 225 -4.07 -0.85 -0.78
C ARG A 225 -4.22 0.61 -1.18
N MET A 226 -4.42 1.51 -0.21
CA MET A 226 -4.47 2.95 -0.43
C MET A 226 -3.94 3.68 0.82
N PRO A 227 -3.45 4.92 0.71
CA PRO A 227 -3.11 5.73 1.87
C PRO A 227 -4.30 5.89 2.81
N GLY A 228 -4.06 5.73 4.11
CA GLY A 228 -5.10 5.86 5.13
C GLY A 228 -6.22 4.81 5.03
N HIS A 229 -6.01 3.70 4.30
CA HIS A 229 -7.03 2.66 4.14
C HIS A 229 -7.54 2.18 5.50
N MET A 230 -6.62 1.87 6.42
CA MET A 230 -6.99 1.37 7.75
C MET A 230 -7.68 2.44 8.58
N ASN A 231 -7.23 3.70 8.54
CA ASN A 231 -7.86 4.80 9.29
C ASN A 231 -9.33 4.98 8.88
N VAL A 232 -9.61 5.00 7.57
CA VAL A 232 -10.99 5.15 7.05
C VAL A 232 -11.87 3.97 7.46
N LEU A 233 -11.34 2.76 7.35
CA LEU A 233 -12.08 1.53 7.63
C LEU A 233 -12.33 1.31 9.13
N LEU A 234 -11.42 1.75 9.99
CA LEU A 234 -11.65 1.77 11.44
C LEU A 234 -12.57 2.91 11.87
N ALA A 235 -12.52 4.07 11.20
CA ALA A 235 -13.48 5.14 11.41
C ALA A 235 -14.90 4.73 11.02
N GLU A 236 -15.08 3.96 9.94
CA GLU A 236 -16.36 3.33 9.57
C GLU A 236 -16.87 2.38 10.67
N ALA A 237 -15.96 1.66 11.33
CA ALA A 237 -16.28 0.83 12.49
C ALA A 237 -16.46 1.62 13.80
N ASN A 238 -16.46 2.96 13.74
CA ASN A 238 -16.60 3.87 14.87
C ASN A 238 -15.52 3.66 15.96
N VAL A 239 -14.29 3.37 15.55
CA VAL A 239 -13.13 3.35 16.45
C VAL A 239 -12.74 4.79 16.80
N PRO A 240 -12.63 5.14 18.09
CA PRO A 240 -12.17 6.44 18.54
C PRO A 240 -10.75 6.77 18.04
N TYR A 241 -10.54 8.00 17.57
CA TYR A 241 -9.26 8.44 16.99
C TYR A 241 -8.09 8.43 17.99
N ASP A 242 -8.36 8.61 19.28
CA ASP A 242 -7.36 8.52 20.36
C ASP A 242 -6.77 7.13 20.51
N GLN A 243 -7.47 6.10 20.04
CA GLN A 243 -6.98 4.72 20.02
C GLN A 243 -6.18 4.42 18.74
N LEU A 244 -6.24 5.28 17.72
CA LEU A 244 -5.50 5.12 16.47
C LEU A 244 -4.12 5.78 16.61
N ALA A 245 -3.12 4.98 16.96
CA ALA A 245 -1.74 5.43 17.06
C ALA A 245 -1.02 5.19 15.73
N GLU A 246 -0.42 6.24 15.18
CA GLU A 246 0.45 6.11 14.01
C GLU A 246 1.75 5.36 14.39
N MET A 247 2.41 4.79 13.38
CA MET A 247 3.59 3.92 13.58
C MET A 247 4.67 4.52 14.49
N ASP A 248 4.99 5.80 14.32
CA ASP A 248 6.04 6.48 15.10
C ASP A 248 5.65 6.65 16.58
N GLU A 249 4.36 6.72 16.87
CA GLU A 249 3.83 6.87 18.22
C GLU A 249 3.71 5.51 18.93
N VAL A 250 3.32 4.46 18.20
CA VAL A 250 3.12 3.12 18.77
C VAL A 250 4.42 2.34 18.90
N ASN A 251 5.41 2.54 18.02
CA ASN A 251 6.65 1.77 18.02
C ASN A 251 7.41 1.79 19.37
N PRO A 252 7.61 2.94 20.04
CA PRO A 252 8.25 3.02 21.35
C PRO A 252 7.50 2.25 22.45
N THR A 253 6.22 1.95 22.25
CA THR A 253 5.36 1.31 23.26
C THR A 253 5.40 -0.21 23.22
N PHE A 254 5.86 -0.83 22.13
CA PHE A 254 5.84 -2.30 21.98
C PHE A 254 6.61 -3.04 23.07
N GLY A 255 7.68 -2.46 23.63
CA GLY A 255 8.41 -3.06 24.73
C GLY A 255 7.61 -3.19 26.04
N GLN A 256 6.49 -2.50 26.17
CA GLN A 256 5.55 -2.57 27.30
C GLN A 256 4.23 -3.27 26.91
N THR A 257 4.15 -3.83 25.70
CA THR A 257 2.95 -4.48 25.18
C THR A 257 3.00 -5.98 25.46
N ASP A 258 1.99 -6.49 26.16
CA ASP A 258 1.90 -7.92 26.49
C ASP A 258 1.55 -8.75 25.25
N VAL A 259 0.67 -8.22 24.40
CA VAL A 259 0.16 -8.92 23.21
C VAL A 259 0.06 -7.99 22.00
N ALA A 260 0.75 -8.32 20.92
CA ALA A 260 0.55 -7.70 19.62
C ALA A 260 -0.34 -8.60 18.74
N ILE A 261 -1.53 -8.15 18.37
CA ILE A 261 -2.45 -8.89 17.49
C ILE A 261 -2.30 -8.37 16.07
N VAL A 262 -1.66 -9.15 15.21
CA VAL A 262 -1.45 -8.83 13.81
C VAL A 262 -2.58 -9.44 12.97
N ILE A 263 -3.45 -8.60 12.40
CA ILE A 263 -4.65 -9.04 11.68
C ILE A 263 -4.50 -8.80 10.19
N GLY A 264 -4.13 -9.85 9.44
CA GLY A 264 -4.06 -9.77 7.99
C GLY A 264 -2.99 -8.79 7.45
N ALA A 265 -2.02 -8.41 8.29
CA ALA A 265 -0.79 -7.73 7.91
C ALA A 265 0.33 -8.76 7.72
N ASN A 266 1.31 -8.47 6.86
CA ASN A 266 2.48 -9.32 6.68
C ASN A 266 3.74 -8.49 6.44
N ASP A 267 3.78 -7.73 5.34
CA ASP A 267 5.00 -7.01 4.95
C ASP A 267 5.33 -5.86 5.93
N VAL A 268 4.31 -5.17 6.45
CA VAL A 268 4.43 -4.01 7.38
C VAL A 268 4.93 -4.37 8.78
N VAL A 269 5.10 -5.65 9.08
CA VAL A 269 5.59 -6.19 10.36
C VAL A 269 6.75 -7.17 10.13
N ASN A 270 7.33 -7.21 8.94
CA ASN A 270 8.37 -8.17 8.58
C ASN A 270 9.77 -7.63 8.93
N PRO A 271 10.50 -8.24 9.90
CA PRO A 271 11.83 -7.78 10.31
C PRO A 271 12.88 -7.77 9.19
N ALA A 272 12.66 -8.53 8.11
CA ALA A 272 13.55 -8.57 6.94
C ALA A 272 13.80 -7.18 6.33
N ALA A 273 12.86 -6.24 6.52
CA ALA A 273 13.03 -4.84 6.10
C ALA A 273 14.25 -4.15 6.76
N GLN A 274 14.61 -4.53 7.98
CA GLN A 274 15.74 -3.97 8.72
C GLN A 274 16.98 -4.86 8.65
N THR A 275 16.80 -6.19 8.66
CA THR A 275 17.91 -7.15 8.88
C THR A 275 18.53 -7.71 7.60
N THR A 276 17.80 -7.72 6.48
CA THR A 276 18.19 -8.47 5.26
C THR A 276 18.47 -7.54 4.08
N PRO A 277 19.73 -7.11 3.88
CA PRO A 277 20.12 -6.31 2.73
C PRO A 277 19.74 -6.97 1.40
N GLY A 278 19.05 -6.21 0.56
CA GLY A 278 18.67 -6.65 -0.78
C GLY A 278 17.32 -7.33 -0.88
N CYS A 279 16.56 -7.53 0.21
CA CYS A 279 15.17 -7.94 0.06
C CYS A 279 14.31 -6.79 -0.53
N PRO A 280 13.16 -7.07 -1.17
CA PRO A 280 12.33 -6.05 -1.81
C PRO A 280 11.82 -4.95 -0.87
N ILE A 281 11.75 -5.21 0.43
CA ILE A 281 11.26 -4.27 1.46
C ILE A 281 12.39 -3.70 2.31
N TYR A 282 13.66 -3.91 1.95
CA TYR A 282 14.80 -3.43 2.74
C TYR A 282 14.79 -1.89 2.84
N GLY A 283 14.88 -1.37 4.06
CA GLY A 283 14.80 0.06 4.36
C GLY A 283 13.38 0.60 4.54
N MET A 284 12.34 -0.23 4.40
CA MET A 284 10.97 0.15 4.75
C MET A 284 10.86 0.23 6.28
N PRO A 285 10.35 1.34 6.86
CA PRO A 285 10.00 1.35 8.27
C PRO A 285 8.90 0.30 8.52
N ILE A 286 8.89 -0.32 9.69
CA ILE A 286 7.93 -1.37 10.04
C ILE A 286 7.38 -1.13 11.44
N LEU A 287 6.25 -1.76 11.74
CA LEU A 287 5.79 -1.88 13.12
C LEU A 287 6.62 -2.96 13.84
N GLU A 288 7.34 -2.55 14.88
CA GLU A 288 8.28 -3.39 15.64
C GLU A 288 7.56 -4.31 16.64
N VAL A 289 6.58 -5.06 16.14
CA VAL A 289 5.78 -6.00 16.93
C VAL A 289 6.63 -7.11 17.55
N ASN A 290 7.84 -7.34 17.03
CA ASN A 290 8.84 -8.24 17.60
C ASN A 290 9.29 -7.83 19.01
N HIS A 291 9.08 -6.59 19.43
CA HIS A 291 9.37 -6.13 20.79
C HIS A 291 8.27 -6.48 21.81
N ALA A 292 7.08 -6.88 21.37
CA ALA A 292 6.01 -7.32 22.26
C ALA A 292 6.35 -8.66 22.94
N ALA A 293 5.72 -8.93 24.10
CA ALA A 293 5.94 -10.15 24.86
C ALA A 293 5.36 -11.40 24.14
N ASN A 294 4.18 -11.28 23.54
CA ASN A 294 3.56 -12.30 22.70
C ASN A 294 3.00 -11.68 21.42
N ILE A 295 3.01 -12.44 20.33
CA ILE A 295 2.54 -11.99 19.02
C ILE A 295 1.51 -12.98 18.51
N ILE A 296 0.35 -12.51 18.06
CA ILE A 296 -0.73 -13.35 17.53
C ILE A 296 -0.97 -12.95 16.09
N PHE A 297 -0.72 -13.86 15.15
CA PHE A 297 -0.87 -13.62 13.72
C PHE A 297 -2.14 -14.29 13.19
N LEU A 298 -3.08 -13.48 12.69
CA LEU A 298 -4.29 -13.97 12.04
C LEU A 298 -4.10 -13.96 10.53
N LYS A 299 -4.02 -15.16 9.94
CA LYS A 299 -3.89 -15.34 8.49
C LYS A 299 -4.52 -16.66 8.02
N ARG A 300 -4.85 -16.76 6.72
CA ARG A 300 -5.49 -17.95 6.15
C ARG A 300 -4.54 -19.12 5.90
N SER A 301 -3.27 -18.85 5.60
CA SER A 301 -2.26 -19.85 5.23
C SER A 301 -0.86 -19.28 5.35
N MET A 302 0.19 -20.08 5.11
CA MET A 302 1.59 -19.64 5.10
C MET A 302 2.00 -18.81 3.87
N ARG A 303 1.07 -18.45 2.97
CA ARG A 303 1.38 -17.64 1.79
C ARG A 303 2.04 -16.30 2.15
N PRO A 304 2.99 -15.83 1.33
CA PRO A 304 3.63 -14.53 1.52
C PRO A 304 2.67 -13.38 1.25
N GLY A 305 3.09 -12.18 1.66
CA GLY A 305 2.34 -10.94 1.51
C GLY A 305 2.43 -10.38 0.09
N PHE A 306 2.27 -9.07 -0.01
CA PHE A 306 2.31 -8.40 -1.30
C PHE A 306 3.72 -8.50 -1.92
N ALA A 307 4.76 -8.29 -1.13
CA ALA A 307 6.16 -8.31 -1.58
C ALA A 307 6.66 -9.71 -2.00
N GLY A 308 5.88 -10.76 -1.76
CA GLY A 308 6.22 -12.13 -2.17
C GLY A 308 7.39 -12.75 -1.40
N ILE A 309 7.77 -12.15 -0.27
CA ILE A 309 8.79 -12.68 0.63
C ILE A 309 8.17 -13.36 1.84
N GLU A 310 8.92 -14.30 2.40
CA GLU A 310 8.60 -14.94 3.66
C GLU A 310 8.87 -13.99 4.84
N ASN A 311 8.14 -14.20 5.94
CA ASN A 311 8.25 -13.37 7.14
C ASN A 311 8.84 -14.20 8.28
N GLU A 312 10.04 -13.82 8.71
CA GLU A 312 10.78 -14.49 9.78
C GLU A 312 10.03 -14.46 11.11
N LEU A 313 9.21 -13.44 11.33
CA LEU A 313 8.41 -13.29 12.55
C LEU A 313 7.41 -14.43 12.76
N LEU A 314 6.98 -15.11 11.69
CA LEU A 314 6.09 -16.28 11.79
C LEU A 314 6.75 -17.49 12.47
N TYR A 315 8.09 -17.49 12.53
CA TYR A 315 8.90 -18.54 13.15
C TYR A 315 9.43 -18.15 14.53
N ASP A 316 9.16 -16.93 15.00
CA ASP A 316 9.57 -16.47 16.31
C ASP A 316 8.85 -17.29 17.41
N PRO A 317 9.54 -17.76 18.46
CA PRO A 317 8.92 -18.55 19.54
C PRO A 317 7.80 -17.81 20.30
N LYS A 318 7.81 -16.47 20.27
CA LYS A 318 6.76 -15.62 20.85
C LYS A 318 5.53 -15.48 19.95
N THR A 319 5.64 -15.89 18.68
CA THR A 319 4.55 -15.79 17.70
C THR A 319 3.67 -17.04 17.73
N MET A 320 2.36 -16.80 17.80
CA MET A 320 1.31 -17.80 17.66
C MET A 320 0.50 -17.50 16.41
N LEU A 321 0.34 -18.50 15.53
CA LEU A 321 -0.47 -18.40 14.31
C LEU A 321 -1.90 -18.88 14.59
N LEU A 322 -2.88 -18.01 14.35
CA LEU A 322 -4.30 -18.37 14.34
C LEU A 322 -4.76 -18.46 12.89
N PHE A 323 -4.80 -19.69 12.37
CA PHE A 323 -5.20 -19.94 10.98
C PHE A 323 -6.72 -19.80 10.78
N GLY A 324 -7.12 -19.05 9.77
CA GLY A 324 -8.52 -18.92 9.37
C GLY A 324 -8.83 -17.65 8.62
N ASP A 325 -10.09 -17.49 8.22
CA ASP A 325 -10.62 -16.20 7.81
C ASP A 325 -10.62 -15.23 9.00
N ALA A 326 -10.21 -13.98 8.78
CA ALA A 326 -10.01 -13.03 9.88
C ALA A 326 -11.31 -12.80 10.66
N LYS A 327 -12.44 -12.59 9.98
CA LYS A 327 -13.73 -12.35 10.62
C LYS A 327 -14.18 -13.57 11.42
N ALA A 328 -14.10 -14.76 10.84
CA ALA A 328 -14.48 -16.00 11.51
C ALA A 328 -13.62 -16.27 12.75
N SER A 329 -12.30 -16.13 12.63
CA SER A 329 -11.36 -16.33 13.74
C SER A 329 -11.58 -15.31 14.86
N LEU A 330 -11.74 -14.02 14.53
CA LEU A 330 -12.02 -12.98 15.52
C LEU A 330 -13.35 -13.21 16.24
N THR A 331 -14.39 -13.63 15.52
CA THR A 331 -15.71 -13.92 16.12
C THR A 331 -15.61 -15.04 17.16
N LYS A 332 -14.80 -16.07 16.87
CA LYS A 332 -14.52 -17.15 17.84
C LYS A 332 -13.74 -16.64 19.04
N VAL A 333 -12.72 -15.81 18.84
CA VAL A 333 -11.95 -15.20 19.93
C VAL A 333 -12.83 -14.33 20.82
N VAL A 334 -13.70 -13.50 20.24
CA VAL A 334 -14.69 -12.69 20.99
C VAL A 334 -15.60 -13.59 21.82
N SER A 335 -16.11 -14.67 21.23
CA SER A 335 -17.00 -15.60 21.93
C SER A 335 -16.31 -16.31 23.09
N ALA A 336 -15.06 -16.75 22.88
CA ALA A 336 -14.24 -17.36 23.93
C ALA A 336 -13.88 -16.37 25.03
N LEU A 337 -13.55 -15.13 24.70
CA LEU A 337 -13.23 -14.09 25.69
C LEU A 337 -14.45 -13.65 26.52
N LYS A 338 -15.67 -13.72 25.95
CA LYS A 338 -16.92 -13.49 26.71
C LYS A 338 -17.23 -14.62 27.69
N ALA A 339 -16.72 -15.83 27.44
CA ALA A 339 -16.93 -16.99 28.30
C ALA A 339 -15.95 -17.03 29.50
N LEU A 340 -14.94 -16.16 29.50
CA LEU A 340 -13.94 -15.97 30.57
C LEU A 340 -14.29 -14.77 31.44
#